data_AF-A0A3P7LBR0-F1
#
_entry.id   AF-A0A3P7LBR0-F1
#
_cell.length_a   1.000
_cell.length_b   1.000
_cell.length_c   1.000
_cell.angle_alpha   90.00
_cell.angle_beta   90.00
_cell.angle_gamma   90.00
#
_symmetry.space_group_name_H-M   'P 1'
#
loop_
_entity.id
_entity.type
_entity.pdbx_description
1 polymer ?
#
loop_
_entity_poly.entity_id
_entity_poly.type
_entity_poly.pdbx_seq_one_letter_code
_entity_poly.pdbx_strand_id
1 'polypeptide(L)'
;MGTFSRCYKFAPLLFSCAVNCLRPFNPRRSLGLTASRPKMANSVYTYVRDFESETTCLPNTWIVVRLDGQTFHKFADKHHFEKPNDARALGLAVAAARRVMRQHNDIVLAYGQSDEFSFVFRRSTTTFNRRAK
;
A
#
# COMPACT_ATOMS: atom_id res chain seq x y z
N MET A 1 1.98 42.71 12.95
CA MET A 1 1.33 43.81 12.22
C MET A 1 0.72 43.25 10.94
N GLY A 2 -0.60 43.42 10.76
CA GLY A 2 -1.38 43.00 9.57
C GLY A 2 -2.00 41.59 9.67
N THR A 3 -3.11 41.32 10.39
CA THR A 3 -4.55 41.60 10.19
C THR A 3 -5.30 40.72 9.17
N PHE A 4 -6.37 40.06 9.70
CA PHE A 4 -7.68 39.72 9.09
C PHE A 4 -7.73 38.64 7.99
N SER A 5 -8.37 37.45 8.14
CA SER A 5 -9.73 37.04 8.57
C SER A 5 -10.78 36.93 7.46
N ARG A 6 -11.50 35.79 7.52
CA ARG A 6 -12.84 35.43 7.01
C ARG A 6 -12.93 34.90 5.57
N CYS A 7 -13.37 33.65 5.39
CA CYS A 7 -14.75 33.13 5.52
C CYS A 7 -15.72 33.79 4.53
N TYR A 8 -16.10 33.07 3.48
CA TYR A 8 -17.33 33.30 2.75
C TYR A 8 -18.13 31.99 2.66
N LYS A 9 -19.11 31.88 3.56
CA LYS A 9 -20.36 31.15 3.42
C LYS A 9 -21.40 32.24 3.17
N PHE A 10 -22.18 32.22 2.09
CA PHE A 10 -23.52 32.82 2.02
C PHE A 10 -24.22 32.35 0.73
N ALA A 11 -25.30 31.57 0.90
CA ALA A 11 -26.46 31.48 -0.02
C ALA A 11 -27.25 32.81 0.04
N PRO A 12 -28.45 33.03 -0.53
CA PRO A 12 -29.34 32.20 -1.37
C PRO A 12 -29.81 32.95 -2.64
N LEU A 13 -30.76 32.38 -3.40
CA LEU A 13 -31.85 33.03 -4.16
C LEU A 13 -32.56 31.91 -4.94
N LEU A 14 -33.71 31.44 -4.45
CA LEU A 14 -35.05 31.72 -4.99
C LEU A 14 -35.23 31.32 -6.46
N PHE A 15 -35.90 30.19 -6.70
CA PHE A 15 -36.96 30.14 -7.72
C PHE A 15 -38.04 29.15 -7.29
N SER A 16 -39.18 29.72 -6.93
CA SER A 16 -40.46 29.07 -6.75
C SER A 16 -41.03 28.70 -8.12
N CYS A 17 -41.50 27.48 -8.30
CA CYS A 17 -42.68 27.24 -9.12
C CYS A 17 -43.30 25.89 -8.72
N ALA A 18 -44.21 25.95 -7.76
CA ALA A 18 -45.16 24.89 -7.51
C ALA A 18 -46.25 24.97 -8.57
N VAL A 19 -46.32 23.97 -9.46
CA VAL A 19 -47.55 23.67 -10.19
C VAL A 19 -47.93 22.23 -9.88
N ASN A 20 -48.95 22.15 -9.03
CA ASN A 20 -49.79 20.99 -8.82
C ASN A 20 -50.41 20.56 -10.15
N CYS A 21 -50.20 19.32 -10.57
CA CYS A 21 -51.12 18.65 -11.49
C CYS A 21 -51.26 17.19 -11.07
N LEU A 22 -52.28 16.94 -10.25
CA LEU A 22 -52.81 15.62 -9.96
C LEU A 22 -53.35 15.00 -11.26
N ARG A 23 -52.91 13.79 -11.59
CA ARG A 23 -53.79 12.67 -11.98
C ARG A 23 -53.03 11.34 -11.95
N PRO A 24 -53.67 10.24 -11.54
CA PRO A 24 -53.04 8.94 -11.40
C PRO A 24 -53.06 8.23 -12.76
N PHE A 25 -51.93 7.63 -13.15
CA PHE A 25 -51.92 6.64 -14.22
C PHE A 25 -51.32 5.36 -13.67
N ASN A 26 -52.19 4.40 -13.36
CA ASN A 26 -51.83 3.04 -13.04
C ASN A 26 -52.44 2.13 -14.12
N PRO A 27 -51.62 1.57 -15.01
CA PRO A 27 -51.91 0.32 -15.66
C PRO A 27 -51.07 -0.77 -14.99
N ARG A 28 -51.78 -1.69 -14.34
CA ARG A 28 -51.30 -2.97 -13.87
C ARG A 28 -50.47 -3.73 -14.94
N ARG A 29 -49.48 -4.46 -14.42
CA ARG A 29 -48.83 -5.69 -14.94
C ARG A 29 -47.79 -5.55 -16.06
N SER A 30 -46.54 -5.81 -15.70
CA SER A 30 -45.77 -6.89 -16.34
C SER A 30 -44.62 -7.36 -15.44
N LEU A 31 -44.59 -8.68 -15.23
CA LEU A 31 -43.44 -9.54 -14.98
C LEU A 31 -42.38 -9.05 -13.98
N GLY A 32 -42.37 -9.68 -12.81
CA GLY A 32 -41.17 -9.75 -11.97
C GLY A 32 -40.02 -10.35 -12.77
N LEU A 33 -39.20 -9.49 -13.35
CA LEU A 33 -37.85 -9.80 -13.75
C LEU A 33 -37.12 -10.17 -12.45
N THR A 34 -37.00 -11.47 -12.19
CA THR A 34 -35.90 -11.99 -11.40
C THR A 34 -34.64 -11.57 -12.12
N ALA A 35 -34.13 -10.39 -11.78
CA ALA A 35 -32.85 -9.92 -12.28
C ALA A 35 -31.81 -10.95 -11.84
N SER A 36 -31.46 -11.86 -12.74
CA SER A 36 -30.32 -12.74 -12.57
C SER A 36 -29.12 -11.83 -12.48
N ARG A 37 -28.67 -11.63 -11.24
CA ARG A 37 -27.52 -10.80 -10.91
C ARG A 37 -26.38 -11.26 -11.83
N PRO A 38 -25.83 -10.38 -12.68
CA PRO A 38 -24.84 -10.79 -13.66
C PRO A 38 -23.69 -11.47 -12.91
N LYS A 39 -23.42 -12.73 -13.27
CA LYS A 39 -22.33 -13.51 -12.69
C LYS A 39 -21.04 -12.80 -13.04
N MET A 40 -20.50 -12.04 -12.09
CA MET A 40 -19.26 -11.29 -12.26
C MET A 40 -18.17 -12.26 -12.74
N ALA A 41 -17.56 -11.95 -13.89
CA ALA A 41 -16.39 -12.67 -14.34
C ALA A 41 -15.31 -12.60 -13.25
N ASN A 42 -14.70 -13.75 -12.94
CA ASN A 42 -13.76 -14.01 -11.83
C ASN A 42 -14.36 -14.43 -10.47
N SER A 43 -15.68 -14.52 -10.29
CA SER A 43 -16.26 -14.99 -9.01
C SER A 43 -16.09 -16.49 -8.74
N VAL A 44 -15.74 -17.28 -9.76
CA VAL A 44 -15.65 -18.75 -9.66
C VAL A 44 -14.41 -19.19 -8.89
N TYR A 45 -13.34 -18.38 -8.92
CA TYR A 45 -12.05 -18.71 -8.31
C TYR A 45 -11.72 -17.83 -7.10
N THR A 46 -12.63 -17.00 -6.58
CA THR A 46 -12.34 -16.12 -5.44
C THR A 46 -11.96 -16.87 -4.16
N TYR A 47 -12.45 -18.10 -4.00
CA TYR A 47 -12.15 -18.97 -2.86
C TYR A 47 -10.65 -19.26 -2.71
N VAL A 48 -9.85 -19.10 -3.78
CA VAL A 48 -8.39 -19.33 -3.69
C VAL A 48 -7.69 -18.29 -2.81
N ARG A 49 -8.30 -17.12 -2.62
CA ARG A 49 -7.76 -16.05 -1.76
C ARG A 49 -7.86 -16.39 -0.28
N ASP A 50 -8.80 -17.25 0.11
CA ASP A 50 -8.99 -17.66 1.50
C ASP A 50 -7.85 -18.59 1.98
N PHE A 51 -7.03 -19.12 1.07
CA PHE A 51 -5.80 -19.85 1.41
C PHE A 51 -4.61 -18.93 1.69
N GLU A 52 -4.73 -17.61 1.50
CA GLU A 52 -3.71 -16.66 1.91
C GLU A 52 -3.70 -16.57 3.44
N SER A 53 -2.59 -16.97 4.06
CA SER A 53 -2.41 -16.83 5.51
C SER A 53 -1.82 -15.46 5.84
N GLU A 54 -2.61 -14.61 6.51
CA GLU A 54 -2.12 -13.33 7.02
C GLU A 54 -1.39 -13.53 8.35
N THR A 55 -0.06 -13.59 8.31
CA THR A 55 0.76 -13.62 9.54
C THR A 55 1.12 -12.20 9.92
N THR A 56 0.48 -11.68 10.97
CA THR A 56 0.77 -10.34 11.52
C THR A 56 1.83 -10.43 12.62
N CYS A 57 2.78 -9.50 12.62
CA CYS A 57 3.77 -9.39 13.67
C CYS A 57 3.16 -8.76 14.94
N LEU A 58 3.51 -9.30 16.11
CA LEU A 58 3.04 -8.81 17.42
C LEU A 58 3.17 -7.28 17.53
N PRO A 59 2.15 -6.55 18.00
CA PRO A 59 2.24 -5.10 18.17
C PRO A 59 3.36 -4.70 19.13
N ASN A 60 3.88 -3.49 18.99
CA ASN A 60 4.95 -2.92 19.82
C ASN A 60 6.29 -3.67 19.82
N THR A 61 6.52 -4.57 18.86
CA THR A 61 7.80 -5.25 18.67
C THR A 61 8.60 -4.63 17.53
N TRP A 62 9.94 -4.70 17.63
CA TRP A 62 10.84 -4.29 16.56
C TRP A 62 10.77 -5.32 15.43
N ILE A 63 10.53 -4.85 14.22
CA ILE A 63 10.57 -5.71 13.04
C ILE A 63 11.92 -5.48 12.37
N VAL A 64 12.65 -6.58 12.13
CA VAL A 64 13.93 -6.56 11.43
C VAL A 64 13.77 -7.36 10.15
N VAL A 65 14.03 -6.71 9.01
CA VAL A 65 14.05 -7.36 7.71
C VAL A 65 15.50 -7.49 7.27
N ARG A 66 15.97 -8.73 7.15
CA ARG A 66 17.30 -9.03 6.63
C ARG A 66 17.21 -9.46 5.17
N LEU A 67 17.98 -8.80 4.33
CA LEU A 67 18.21 -9.16 2.94
C LEU A 67 19.60 -9.77 2.85
N ASP A 68 19.68 -10.91 2.18
CA ASP A 68 20.91 -11.64 1.92
C ASP A 68 21.04 -11.92 0.41
N GLY A 69 22.28 -11.89 -0.09
CA GLY A 69 22.58 -12.08 -1.50
C GLY A 69 22.50 -13.56 -1.88
N GLN A 70 21.45 -13.95 -2.62
CA GLN A 70 21.36 -15.35 -3.07
C GLN A 70 22.52 -15.72 -4.00
N THR A 71 23.32 -16.71 -3.59
CA THR A 71 24.47 -17.21 -4.37
C THR A 71 25.49 -16.11 -4.73
N PHE A 72 25.79 -15.23 -3.77
CA PHE A 72 26.66 -14.07 -4.01
C PHE A 72 28.09 -14.44 -4.44
N HIS A 73 28.62 -15.61 -4.05
CA HIS A 73 29.93 -16.08 -4.50
C HIS A 73 30.05 -16.18 -6.02
N LYS A 74 29.07 -16.80 -6.70
CA LYS A 74 29.07 -16.91 -8.17
C LYS A 74 28.91 -15.56 -8.84
N PHE A 75 28.14 -14.66 -8.22
CA PHE A 75 27.97 -13.29 -8.68
C PHE A 75 29.28 -12.50 -8.60
N ALA A 76 29.97 -12.57 -7.46
CA ALA A 76 31.25 -11.92 -7.25
C ALA A 76 32.33 -12.40 -8.24
N ASP A 77 32.39 -13.71 -8.51
CA ASP A 77 33.34 -14.27 -9.47
C ASP A 77 33.01 -13.86 -10.92
N LYS A 78 31.73 -13.80 -11.29
CA LYS A 78 31.28 -13.35 -12.62
C LYS A 78 31.54 -11.85 -12.85
N HIS A 79 31.42 -11.04 -11.82
CA HIS A 79 31.63 -9.58 -11.89
C HIS A 79 33.05 -9.15 -11.52
N HIS A 80 33.96 -10.12 -11.31
CA HIS A 80 35.37 -9.90 -11.00
C HIS A 80 35.57 -8.96 -9.81
N PHE A 81 34.93 -9.28 -8.69
CA PHE A 81 35.06 -8.48 -7.48
C PHE A 81 36.45 -8.56 -6.88
N GLU A 82 36.94 -7.43 -6.38
CA GLU A 82 38.19 -7.35 -5.66
C GLU A 82 38.04 -7.98 -4.26
N LYS A 83 38.85 -9.01 -3.97
CA LYS A 83 38.89 -9.69 -2.66
C LYS A 83 40.01 -9.05 -1.81
N PRO A 84 39.82 -8.79 -0.51
CA PRO A 84 38.70 -9.23 0.33
C PRO A 84 37.46 -8.33 0.28
N ASN A 85 37.58 -7.05 -0.08
CA ASN A 85 36.47 -6.09 -0.07
C ASN A 85 36.45 -5.25 -1.36
N ASP A 86 35.38 -5.34 -2.15
CA ASP A 86 35.18 -4.49 -3.33
C ASP A 86 34.38 -3.24 -2.94
N ALA A 87 35.00 -2.06 -3.05
CA ALA A 87 34.39 -0.79 -2.67
C ALA A 87 33.19 -0.41 -3.55
N ARG A 88 33.15 -0.84 -4.82
CA ARG A 88 32.07 -0.51 -5.77
C ARG A 88 30.81 -1.29 -5.40
N ALA A 89 30.97 -2.57 -5.09
CA ALA A 89 29.87 -3.44 -4.67
C ALA A 89 29.24 -2.94 -3.36
N LEU A 90 30.07 -2.62 -2.36
CA LEU A 90 29.62 -2.04 -1.10
C LEU A 90 28.94 -0.68 -1.31
N GLY A 91 29.51 0.18 -2.15
CA GLY A 91 28.94 1.48 -2.49
C GLY A 91 27.55 1.35 -3.14
N LEU A 92 27.39 0.40 -4.07
CA LEU A 92 26.11 0.08 -4.69
C LEU A 92 25.08 -0.38 -3.66
N ALA A 93 25.46 -1.29 -2.76
CA ALA A 93 24.57 -1.83 -1.75
C ALA A 93 24.13 -0.73 -0.75
N VAL A 94 25.04 0.13 -0.31
CA VAL A 94 24.73 1.31 0.52
C VAL A 94 23.81 2.28 -0.22
N ALA A 95 24.05 2.55 -1.51
CA ALA A 95 23.20 3.43 -2.31
C ALA A 95 21.76 2.86 -2.44
N ALA A 96 21.64 1.55 -2.66
CA ALA A 96 20.37 0.85 -2.68
C ALA A 96 19.65 0.91 -1.32
N ALA A 97 20.35 0.64 -0.22
CA ALA A 97 19.78 0.74 1.13
C ALA A 97 19.31 2.17 1.45
N ARG A 98 20.08 3.20 1.08
CA ARG A 98 19.67 4.61 1.21
C ARG A 98 18.43 4.94 0.41
N ARG A 99 18.26 4.35 -0.78
CA ARG A 99 17.04 4.50 -1.60
C ARG A 99 15.82 3.93 -0.88
N VAL A 100 15.95 2.74 -0.30
CA VAL A 100 14.88 2.05 0.46
C VAL A 100 14.50 2.86 1.70
N MET A 101 15.48 3.33 2.48
CA MET A 101 15.21 4.17 3.65
C MET A 101 14.48 5.48 3.30
N ARG A 102 14.74 6.07 2.13
CA ARG A 102 14.02 7.28 1.67
C ARG A 102 12.59 6.99 1.22
N GLN A 103 12.30 5.78 0.74
CA GLN A 103 10.96 5.37 0.32
C GLN A 103 10.09 4.98 1.53
N HIS A 104 10.70 4.42 2.58
CA HIS A 104 10.01 3.95 3.78
C HIS A 104 10.45 4.75 5.02
N ASN A 105 9.63 5.72 5.41
CA ASN A 105 9.91 6.61 6.55
C ASN A 105 9.89 5.92 7.94
N ASP A 106 9.36 4.71 8.02
CA ASP A 106 9.25 3.95 9.27
C ASP A 106 10.54 3.21 9.66
N ILE A 107 11.51 3.14 8.75
CA ILE A 107 12.81 2.51 9.00
C ILE A 107 13.66 3.48 9.85
N VAL A 108 14.11 3.01 11.01
CA VAL A 108 14.93 3.80 11.94
C VAL A 108 16.41 3.65 11.62
N LEU A 109 16.82 2.42 11.32
CA LEU A 109 18.21 2.04 11.16
C LEU A 109 18.32 1.02 10.03
N ALA A 110 19.34 1.19 9.19
CA ALA A 110 19.81 0.15 8.30
C ALA A 110 21.27 -0.14 8.63
N TYR A 111 21.60 -1.42 8.77
CA TYR A 111 22.96 -1.91 8.97
C TYR A 111 23.28 -2.90 7.85
N GLY A 112 24.47 -2.83 7.29
CA GLY A 112 24.88 -3.76 6.25
C GLY A 112 26.35 -4.13 6.39
N GLN A 113 26.66 -5.38 6.06
CA GLN A 113 28.01 -5.94 6.06
C GLN A 113 28.14 -6.90 4.90
N SER A 114 29.24 -6.80 4.14
CA SER A 114 29.47 -7.64 2.96
C SER A 114 28.32 -7.50 1.95
N ASP A 115 27.48 -8.52 1.87
CA ASP A 115 26.35 -8.70 0.96
C ASP A 115 24.99 -8.74 1.68
N GLU A 116 24.99 -8.60 3.01
CA GLU A 116 23.79 -8.57 3.83
C GLU A 116 23.38 -7.15 4.23
N PHE A 117 22.07 -6.89 4.28
CA PHE A 117 21.49 -5.67 4.84
C PHE A 117 20.31 -5.97 5.75
N SER A 118 20.33 -5.38 6.94
CA SER A 118 19.26 -5.44 7.93
C SER A 118 18.60 -4.07 8.08
N PHE A 119 17.27 -4.04 7.93
CA PHE A 119 16.44 -2.86 8.11
C PHE A 119 15.59 -3.00 9.36
N VAL A 120 15.67 -2.03 10.25
CA VAL A 120 14.94 -2.02 11.52
C VAL A 120 13.79 -1.02 11.45
N PHE A 121 12.58 -1.51 11.61
CA PHE A 121 11.36 -0.71 11.64
C PHE A 121 10.97 -0.32 13.06
N ARG A 122 10.36 0.85 13.22
CA ARG A 122 9.81 1.32 14.50
C ARG A 122 8.82 0.31 15.08
N ARG A 123 8.87 0.11 16.40
CA ARG A 123 7.91 -0.72 17.14
C ARG A 123 6.44 -0.35 16.90
N SER A 124 6.18 0.95 16.77
CA SER A 124 4.84 1.53 16.57
C SER A 124 4.39 1.57 15.11
N THR A 125 5.15 1.00 14.16
CA THR A 125 4.77 1.03 12.75
C THR A 125 3.49 0.22 12.51
N THR A 126 2.56 0.79 11.73
CA THR A 126 1.34 0.16 11.25
C THR A 126 1.42 -0.17 9.75
N THR A 127 2.61 -0.01 9.16
CA THR A 127 2.82 -0.16 7.71
C THR A 127 2.52 -1.60 7.28
N PHE A 128 1.79 -1.74 6.16
CA PHE A 128 1.29 -3.00 5.61
C PHE A 128 0.54 -3.89 6.62
N ASN A 129 -0.19 -3.30 7.58
CA ASN A 129 -0.86 -4.03 8.66
C ASN A 129 0.09 -4.96 9.45
N ARG A 130 1.39 -4.64 9.47
CA ARG A 130 2.45 -5.48 10.06
C ARG A 130 2.45 -6.91 9.54
N ARG A 131 2.05 -7.12 8.29
CA ARG A 131 2.10 -8.44 7.65
C ARG A 131 3.55 -8.80 7.32
N ALA A 132 3.94 -10.01 7.70
CA ALA A 132 5.26 -10.54 7.38
C ALA A 132 5.37 -11.08 5.94
N LYS A 133 4.24 -11.37 5.30
CA LYS A 133 4.12 -11.90 3.93
C LYS A 133 3.04 -11.18 3.13
#